data_AF-A0A815Z6M3-F1
#
_entry.id   AF-A0A815Z6M3-F1
#
_cell.length_a   1.000
_cell.length_b   1.000
_cell.length_c   1.000
_cell.angle_alpha   90.00
_cell.angle_beta   90.00
_cell.angle_gamma   90.00
#
_symmetry.space_group_name_H-M   'P 1'
#
loop_
_entity.id
_entity.type
_entity.pdbx_description
1 polymer ?
#
loop_
_entity_poly.entity_id
_entity_poly.type
_entity_poly.pdbx_seq_one_letter_code
_entity_poly.pdbx_strand_id
1 'polypeptide(L)'
;MTTIPNLIPILLKMTDIQQDETQLNIYRCLGKIMVEEDIKTMAHPDKIAIIYIKFLSNSIDDVKKKGRFYSLLESLTNWVQHDQLKVYLLDQNILPLLIRCIMETKFDPIKAQKPALEILLALSFKNDASSSLKQNQQFMNYVRNLSKNTISTEASLKRAAEGLLWKLEKETEAVAKPTSTNTHQFDIMISYSHSDKQICHRIHEQLVKDEFRVWIDREQMHGATMIAMAEAIENSNIILICMSDAYKQSVYCQSEAHYAFERRRQLIPLIMKSHYKPDGWLGIIASGKLYVDFVKLEFESAYDRLKVEINQCHQKKTSLSTIIPKEKDPQKSSATIAPSVEQYSTVKLPHCINQWTNDHVKSFLVSIGLKDTLLMLCIRMDGHRLIHLYEMCMMNRESM
;
A
#
# COMPACT_ATOMS: atom_id res chain seq x y z
N MET A 1 29.57 -14.25 -2.87
CA MET A 1 28.39 -14.17 -3.76
C MET A 1 28.61 -13.00 -4.70
N THR A 2 28.69 -13.27 -6.01
CA THR A 2 28.85 -12.25 -7.05
C THR A 2 27.66 -11.28 -6.99
N THR A 3 27.90 -10.05 -6.56
CA THR A 3 26.92 -8.96 -6.65
C THR A 3 26.57 -8.76 -8.12
N ILE A 4 25.35 -9.14 -8.50
CA ILE A 4 24.81 -8.81 -9.82
C ILE A 4 24.94 -7.28 -9.96
N PRO A 5 25.56 -6.76 -11.03
CA PRO A 5 25.66 -5.31 -11.24
C PRO A 5 24.27 -4.68 -11.13
N ASN A 6 24.15 -3.53 -10.49
CA ASN A 6 22.90 -2.78 -10.51
C ASN A 6 22.58 -2.45 -11.98
N LEU A 7 21.59 -3.14 -12.55
CA LEU A 7 21.22 -3.02 -13.96
C LEU A 7 20.45 -1.73 -14.25
N ILE A 8 19.89 -1.09 -13.23
CA ILE A 8 19.02 0.07 -13.38
C ILE A 8 19.74 1.25 -14.07
N PRO A 9 20.94 1.69 -13.65
CA PRO A 9 21.66 2.77 -14.33
C PRO A 9 22.02 2.44 -15.79
N ILE A 10 22.29 1.18 -16.11
CA ILE A 10 22.60 0.73 -17.47
C ILE A 10 21.34 0.82 -18.33
N LEU A 11 20.23 0.27 -17.85
CA LEU A 11 18.95 0.29 -18.55
C LEU A 11 18.42 1.72 -18.74
N LEU A 12 18.57 2.59 -17.74
CA LEU A 12 18.20 4.01 -17.85
C LEU A 12 19.02 4.73 -18.93
N LYS A 13 20.32 4.45 -19.09
CA LYS A 13 21.11 5.02 -20.20
C LYS A 13 20.63 4.54 -21.57
N MET A 14 20.07 3.33 -21.63
CA MET A 14 19.57 2.76 -22.88
C MET A 14 18.17 3.28 -23.25
N THR A 15 17.48 4.04 -22.38
CA THR A 15 16.15 4.57 -22.72
C THR A 15 16.19 5.61 -23.84
N ASP A 16 17.35 6.20 -24.14
CA ASP A 16 17.50 7.18 -25.22
C ASP A 16 17.61 6.55 -26.62
N ILE A 17 17.60 5.21 -26.71
CA ILE A 17 17.61 4.50 -28.00
C ILE A 17 16.33 4.81 -28.79
N GLN A 18 16.48 5.30 -30.02
CA GLN A 18 15.35 5.69 -30.88
C GLN A 18 14.53 4.51 -31.44
N GLN A 19 15.00 3.28 -31.25
CA GLN A 19 14.25 2.09 -31.62
C GLN A 19 13.17 1.79 -30.57
N ASP A 20 11.96 2.17 -30.92
CA ASP A 20 10.68 1.90 -30.27
C ASP A 20 10.55 0.57 -29.49
N GLU A 21 10.92 -0.55 -30.11
CA GLU A 21 10.78 -1.89 -29.51
C GLU A 21 11.83 -2.16 -28.42
N THR A 22 13.07 -1.75 -28.68
CA THR A 22 14.18 -1.83 -27.72
C THR A 22 13.88 -0.95 -26.50
N GLN A 23 13.43 0.28 -26.75
CA GLN A 23 13.05 1.22 -25.70
C GLN A 23 11.91 0.66 -24.83
N LEU A 24 10.89 0.05 -25.44
CA LEU A 24 9.80 -0.58 -24.70
C LEU A 24 10.29 -1.75 -23.85
N ASN A 25 11.14 -2.65 -24.39
CA ASN A 25 11.66 -3.78 -23.63
C ASN A 25 12.51 -3.33 -22.43
N ILE A 26 13.26 -2.24 -22.58
CA ILE A 26 14.00 -1.62 -21.47
C ILE A 26 13.04 -1.16 -20.38
N TYR A 27 11.99 -0.43 -20.74
CA TYR A 27 11.00 0.02 -19.75
C TYR A 27 10.24 -1.14 -19.10
N ARG A 28 10.00 -2.24 -19.81
CA ARG A 28 9.43 -3.47 -19.22
C ARG A 28 10.35 -4.07 -18.17
N CYS A 29 11.65 -4.12 -18.44
CA CYS A 29 12.64 -4.58 -17.47
C CYS A 29 12.69 -3.65 -16.26
N LEU A 30 12.78 -2.34 -16.48
CA LEU A 30 12.80 -1.33 -15.42
C LEU A 30 11.58 -1.43 -14.51
N GLY A 31 10.36 -1.54 -15.07
CA GLY A 31 9.13 -1.66 -14.29
C GLY A 31 9.04 -2.93 -13.43
N LYS A 32 9.87 -3.95 -13.70
CA LYS A 32 9.94 -5.17 -12.88
C LYS A 32 10.99 -5.11 -11.77
N ILE A 33 12.03 -4.29 -11.93
CA ILE A 33 13.20 -4.30 -11.03
C ILE A 33 13.32 -3.03 -10.18
N MET A 34 12.70 -1.93 -10.60
CA MET A 34 12.78 -0.67 -9.88
C MET A 34 11.91 -0.69 -8.61
N VAL A 35 12.40 -0.02 -7.56
CA VAL A 35 11.65 0.28 -6.34
C VAL A 35 11.16 1.73 -6.35
N GLU A 36 10.33 2.11 -5.37
CA GLU A 36 9.81 3.48 -5.28
C GLU A 36 10.94 4.52 -5.18
N GLU A 37 12.01 4.19 -4.47
CA GLU A 37 13.16 5.08 -4.29
C GLU A 37 13.93 5.32 -5.59
N ASP A 38 14.02 4.31 -6.46
CA ASP A 38 14.68 4.46 -7.75
C ASP A 38 13.96 5.48 -8.62
N ILE A 39 12.61 5.52 -8.59
CA ILE A 39 11.80 6.46 -9.35
C ILE A 39 11.94 7.89 -8.79
N LYS A 40 11.98 8.04 -7.46
CA LYS A 40 12.15 9.34 -6.80
C LYS A 40 13.49 9.99 -7.11
N THR A 41 14.53 9.19 -7.29
CA THR A 41 15.89 9.65 -7.58
C THR A 41 16.13 9.89 -9.08
N MET A 42 15.19 9.53 -9.95
CA MET A 42 15.28 9.84 -11.38
C MET A 42 15.22 11.34 -11.63
N ALA A 43 16.02 11.82 -12.59
CA ALA A 43 15.97 13.22 -13.05
C ALA A 43 14.63 13.57 -13.73
N HIS A 44 14.05 12.64 -14.49
CA HIS A 44 12.83 12.85 -15.28
C HIS A 44 11.92 11.61 -15.25
N PRO A 45 11.32 11.27 -14.09
CA PRO A 45 10.43 10.11 -13.98
C PRO A 45 9.12 10.28 -14.77
N ASP A 46 8.70 11.53 -15.03
CA ASP A 46 7.55 11.89 -15.87
C ASP A 46 7.69 11.37 -17.31
N LYS A 47 8.92 11.27 -17.84
CA LYS A 47 9.19 10.73 -19.18
C LYS A 47 8.65 9.31 -19.35
N ILE A 48 8.66 8.49 -18.29
CA ILE A 48 8.11 7.13 -18.34
C ILE A 48 6.62 7.19 -18.68
N ALA A 49 5.85 8.00 -17.96
CA ALA A 49 4.41 8.16 -18.20
C ALA A 49 4.14 8.70 -19.62
N ILE A 50 4.87 9.73 -20.03
CA ILE A 50 4.74 10.34 -21.37
C ILE A 50 4.98 9.31 -22.47
N ILE A 51 6.05 8.52 -22.36
CA ILE A 51 6.42 7.53 -23.37
C ILE A 51 5.39 6.40 -23.44
N TYR A 52 4.93 5.88 -22.29
CA TYR A 52 3.89 4.85 -22.27
C TYR A 52 2.58 5.35 -22.88
N ILE A 53 2.12 6.54 -22.52
CA ILE A 53 0.87 7.12 -23.03
C ILE A 53 0.99 7.37 -24.54
N LYS A 54 2.14 7.88 -25.01
CA LYS A 54 2.43 8.06 -26.43
C LYS A 54 2.35 6.73 -27.19
N PHE A 55 3.01 5.68 -26.68
CA PHE A 55 3.00 4.37 -27.35
C PHE A 55 1.63 3.70 -27.31
N LEU A 56 0.91 3.80 -26.20
CA LEU A 56 -0.48 3.31 -26.09
C LEU A 56 -1.38 4.05 -27.10
N SER A 57 -1.34 5.38 -27.14
CA SER A 57 -2.15 6.18 -28.05
C SER A 57 -1.83 5.91 -29.53
N ASN A 58 -0.56 5.69 -29.87
CA ASN A 58 -0.15 5.40 -31.25
C ASN A 58 -0.48 3.97 -31.70
N SER A 59 -0.80 3.06 -30.78
CA SER A 59 -1.04 1.64 -31.08
C SER A 59 -2.47 1.20 -30.86
N ILE A 60 -3.30 1.98 -30.16
CA ILE A 60 -4.67 1.62 -29.77
C ILE A 60 -5.60 1.32 -30.95
N ASP A 61 -5.43 2.02 -32.08
CA ASP A 61 -6.26 1.85 -33.29
C ASP A 61 -5.53 1.14 -34.44
N ASP A 62 -4.24 0.82 -34.26
CA ASP A 62 -3.42 0.20 -35.30
C ASP A 62 -3.51 -1.33 -35.20
N VAL A 63 -4.25 -1.92 -36.14
CA VAL A 63 -4.47 -3.37 -36.23
C VAL A 63 -3.15 -4.15 -36.30
N LYS A 64 -2.10 -3.59 -36.94
CA LYS A 64 -0.79 -4.24 -37.06
C LYS A 64 -0.02 -4.21 -35.73
N LYS A 65 -0.31 -3.24 -34.86
CA LYS A 65 0.36 -3.07 -33.55
C LYS A 65 -0.47 -3.60 -32.37
N LYS A 66 -1.58 -4.31 -32.62
CA LYS A 66 -2.46 -4.88 -31.58
C LYS A 66 -1.71 -5.69 -30.52
N GLY A 67 -0.75 -6.53 -30.93
CA GLY A 67 0.08 -7.30 -29.99
C GLY A 67 0.98 -6.43 -29.11
N ARG A 68 1.57 -5.37 -29.68
CA ARG A 68 2.38 -4.40 -28.95
C ARG A 68 1.53 -3.60 -27.96
N PHE A 69 0.33 -3.19 -28.36
CA PHE A 69 -0.62 -2.51 -27.50
C PHE A 69 -0.98 -3.34 -26.25
N TYR A 70 -1.26 -4.64 -26.42
CA TYR A 70 -1.54 -5.53 -25.27
C TYR A 70 -0.34 -5.69 -24.36
N SER A 71 0.85 -5.84 -24.94
CA SER A 71 2.08 -5.91 -24.17
C SER A 71 2.39 -4.62 -23.39
N LEU A 72 1.99 -3.45 -23.92
CA LEU A 72 2.15 -2.17 -23.24
C LEU A 72 1.22 -2.06 -22.03
N LEU A 73 -0.05 -2.45 -22.17
CA LEU A 73 -1.00 -2.47 -21.06
C LEU A 73 -0.54 -3.43 -19.96
N GLU A 74 -0.14 -4.65 -20.32
CA GLU A 74 0.42 -5.62 -19.38
C GLU A 74 1.69 -5.09 -18.70
N SER A 75 2.54 -4.38 -19.41
CA SER A 75 3.73 -3.79 -18.78
C SER A 75 3.37 -2.68 -17.80
N LEU A 76 2.35 -1.87 -18.11
CA LEU A 76 1.93 -0.74 -17.31
C LEU A 76 1.34 -1.17 -15.95
N THR A 77 0.83 -2.41 -15.83
CA THR A 77 0.37 -2.93 -14.53
C THR A 77 1.50 -3.08 -13.50
N ASN A 78 2.75 -3.25 -13.93
CA ASN A 78 3.91 -3.28 -13.02
C ASN A 78 4.28 -1.86 -12.56
N TRP A 79 4.20 -0.91 -13.49
CA TRP A 79 4.52 0.50 -13.27
C TRP A 79 3.51 1.21 -12.37
N VAL A 80 2.22 0.94 -12.54
CA VAL A 80 1.16 1.59 -11.76
C VAL A 80 1.21 1.25 -10.28
N GLN A 81 2.06 0.31 -9.84
CA GLN A 81 2.25 0.00 -8.42
C GLN A 81 3.03 1.10 -7.68
N HIS A 82 3.77 1.92 -8.43
CA HIS A 82 4.57 3.01 -7.89
C HIS A 82 3.76 4.28 -7.71
N ASP A 83 3.74 4.80 -6.48
CA ASP A 83 2.85 5.90 -6.13
C ASP A 83 3.18 7.21 -6.82
N GLN A 84 4.48 7.47 -7.08
CA GLN A 84 4.90 8.64 -7.83
C GLN A 84 4.50 8.55 -9.31
N LEU A 85 4.61 7.37 -9.93
CA LEU A 85 4.25 7.20 -11.33
C LEU A 85 2.73 7.32 -11.55
N LYS A 86 1.91 6.90 -10.59
CA LYS A 86 0.45 7.15 -10.62
C LYS A 86 0.14 8.63 -10.80
N VAL A 87 0.86 9.52 -10.11
CA VAL A 87 0.66 10.97 -10.22
C VAL A 87 0.94 11.45 -11.64
N TYR A 88 2.11 11.09 -12.21
CA TYR A 88 2.44 11.48 -13.58
C TYR A 88 1.48 10.93 -14.63
N LEU A 89 0.98 9.70 -14.47
CA LEU A 89 0.00 9.12 -15.38
C LEU A 89 -1.34 9.89 -15.35
N LEU A 90 -1.75 10.38 -14.18
CA LEU A 90 -2.96 11.18 -14.02
C LEU A 90 -2.78 12.60 -14.58
N ASP A 91 -1.63 13.23 -14.34
CA ASP A 91 -1.30 14.56 -14.89
C ASP A 91 -1.29 14.55 -16.43
N GLN A 92 -0.88 13.43 -17.03
CA GLN A 92 -0.91 13.21 -18.48
C GLN A 92 -2.27 12.70 -19.02
N ASN A 93 -3.32 12.73 -18.19
CA ASN A 93 -4.70 12.39 -18.54
C ASN A 93 -4.87 11.00 -19.18
N ILE A 94 -4.34 9.95 -18.54
CA ILE A 94 -4.46 8.58 -19.04
C ILE A 94 -5.90 8.00 -18.98
N LEU A 95 -6.77 8.53 -18.12
CA LEU A 95 -8.07 7.93 -17.80
C LEU A 95 -8.98 7.71 -19.03
N PRO A 96 -9.16 8.68 -19.95
CA PRO A 96 -10.01 8.47 -21.14
C PRO A 96 -9.52 7.34 -22.03
N LEU A 97 -8.19 7.16 -22.15
CA LEU A 97 -7.60 6.07 -22.92
C LEU A 97 -7.96 4.72 -22.30
N LEU A 98 -7.84 4.58 -20.97
CA LEU A 98 -8.16 3.35 -20.26
C LEU A 98 -9.67 3.04 -20.28
N ILE A 99 -10.53 4.06 -20.10
CA ILE A 99 -11.99 3.93 -20.21
C ILE A 99 -12.36 3.40 -21.60
N ARG A 100 -11.75 3.94 -22.65
CA ARG A 100 -11.93 3.49 -24.03
C ARG A 100 -11.52 2.02 -24.20
N CYS A 101 -10.38 1.61 -23.62
CA CYS A 101 -9.91 0.22 -23.64
C CYS A 101 -10.93 -0.75 -23.04
N ILE A 102 -11.67 -0.30 -22.03
CA ILE A 102 -12.63 -1.12 -21.28
C ILE A 102 -13.98 -1.17 -22.00
N MET A 103 -14.47 -0.04 -22.51
CA MET A 103 -15.85 0.06 -23.03
C MET A 103 -16.00 -0.36 -24.49
N GLU A 104 -14.96 -0.22 -25.32
CA GLU A 104 -15.07 -0.60 -26.74
C GLU A 104 -14.95 -2.12 -26.93
N THR A 105 -15.93 -2.69 -27.63
CA THR A 105 -16.04 -4.14 -27.88
C THR A 105 -14.95 -4.71 -28.78
N LYS A 106 -14.18 -3.87 -29.47
CA LYS A 106 -13.07 -4.29 -30.34
C LYS A 106 -11.85 -4.80 -29.55
N PHE A 107 -11.76 -4.45 -28.27
CA PHE A 107 -10.65 -4.84 -27.41
C PHE A 107 -10.86 -6.23 -26.81
N ASP A 108 -9.76 -6.96 -26.65
CA ASP A 108 -9.78 -8.30 -26.08
C ASP A 108 -10.08 -8.23 -24.57
N PRO A 109 -11.08 -9.01 -24.08
CA PRO A 109 -11.46 -9.03 -22.67
C PRO A 109 -10.30 -9.29 -21.70
N ILE A 110 -9.41 -10.21 -22.04
CA ILE A 110 -8.34 -10.67 -21.14
C ILE A 110 -7.05 -9.88 -21.33
N LYS A 111 -6.71 -9.54 -22.58
CA LYS A 111 -5.43 -8.88 -22.92
C LYS A 111 -5.48 -7.37 -22.88
N ALA A 112 -6.67 -6.76 -22.91
CA ALA A 112 -6.82 -5.30 -22.87
C ALA A 112 -7.77 -4.84 -21.77
N GLN A 113 -9.02 -5.32 -21.75
CA GLN A 113 -10.01 -4.80 -20.80
C GLN A 113 -9.63 -5.11 -19.35
N LYS A 114 -9.20 -6.33 -19.06
CA LYS A 114 -8.75 -6.72 -17.71
C LYS A 114 -7.53 -5.89 -17.23
N PRO A 115 -6.39 -5.81 -17.94
CA PRO A 115 -5.28 -4.96 -17.51
C PRO A 115 -5.69 -3.49 -17.34
N ALA A 116 -6.54 -2.96 -18.22
CA ALA A 116 -7.04 -1.59 -18.10
C ALA A 116 -7.88 -1.37 -16.83
N LEU A 117 -8.74 -2.33 -16.46
CA LEU A 117 -9.46 -2.33 -15.18
C LEU A 117 -8.51 -2.38 -13.97
N GLU A 118 -7.49 -3.22 -14.02
CA GLU A 118 -6.49 -3.34 -12.94
C GLU A 118 -5.67 -2.05 -12.79
N ILE A 119 -5.30 -1.41 -13.91
CA ILE A 119 -4.62 -0.10 -13.90
C ILE A 119 -5.56 0.98 -13.31
N LEU A 120 -6.82 1.03 -13.74
CA LEU A 120 -7.79 1.98 -13.18
C LEU A 120 -8.02 1.75 -11.68
N LEU A 121 -8.08 0.49 -11.23
CA LEU A 121 -8.18 0.15 -9.81
C LEU A 121 -6.94 0.67 -9.05
N ALA A 122 -5.73 0.43 -9.56
CA ALA A 122 -4.51 0.94 -8.93
C ALA A 122 -4.44 2.48 -8.90
N LEU A 123 -4.92 3.16 -9.95
CA LEU A 123 -5.02 4.62 -9.99
C LEU A 123 -6.09 5.17 -9.04
N SER A 124 -7.18 4.43 -8.82
CA SER A 124 -8.30 4.85 -7.96
C SER A 124 -7.97 4.99 -6.47
N PHE A 125 -6.80 4.51 -6.04
CA PHE A 125 -6.24 4.84 -4.72
C PHE A 125 -5.83 6.32 -4.58
N LYS A 126 -5.78 7.07 -5.69
CA LYS A 126 -5.68 8.54 -5.68
C LYS A 126 -7.09 9.16 -5.77
N ASN A 127 -7.38 10.12 -4.89
CA ASN A 127 -8.71 10.72 -4.76
C ASN A 127 -9.21 11.37 -6.07
N ASP A 128 -8.31 12.01 -6.82
CA ASP A 128 -8.64 12.70 -8.07
C ASP A 128 -9.16 11.70 -9.12
N ALA A 129 -8.46 10.58 -9.30
CA ALA A 129 -8.85 9.52 -10.23
C ALA A 129 -10.21 8.91 -9.85
N SER A 130 -10.40 8.57 -8.57
CA SER A 130 -11.65 8.00 -8.06
C SER A 130 -12.84 8.93 -8.32
N SER A 131 -12.67 10.23 -8.08
CA SER A 131 -13.73 11.23 -8.29
C SER A 131 -14.09 11.37 -9.78
N SER A 132 -13.09 11.46 -10.67
CA SER A 132 -13.34 11.53 -12.12
C SER A 132 -14.04 10.29 -12.65
N LEU A 133 -13.68 9.09 -12.17
CA LEU A 133 -14.33 7.84 -12.60
C LEU A 133 -15.80 7.77 -12.16
N LYS A 134 -16.11 8.17 -10.92
CA LYS A 134 -17.49 8.20 -10.39
C LYS A 134 -18.41 9.16 -11.14
N GLN A 135 -17.88 10.26 -11.68
CA GLN A 135 -18.65 11.23 -12.45
C GLN A 135 -19.11 10.67 -13.81
N ASN A 136 -18.37 9.71 -14.39
CA ASN A 136 -18.73 9.08 -15.65
C ASN A 136 -19.78 7.97 -15.46
N GLN A 137 -21.06 8.33 -15.52
CA GLN A 137 -22.18 7.38 -15.32
C GLN A 137 -22.23 6.26 -16.35
N GLN A 138 -21.83 6.53 -17.61
CA GLN A 138 -21.80 5.51 -18.66
C GLN A 138 -20.76 4.43 -18.33
N PHE A 139 -19.56 4.86 -17.93
CA PHE A 139 -18.50 3.96 -17.48
C PHE A 139 -18.92 3.15 -16.25
N MET A 140 -19.48 3.80 -15.22
CA MET A 140 -19.93 3.12 -14.01
C MET A 140 -21.01 2.07 -14.30
N ASN A 141 -21.99 2.37 -15.15
CA ASN A 141 -23.00 1.40 -15.56
C ASN A 141 -22.39 0.22 -16.32
N TYR A 142 -21.39 0.47 -17.16
CA TYR A 142 -20.67 -0.58 -17.88
C TYR A 142 -19.92 -1.52 -16.92
N VAL A 143 -19.18 -0.97 -15.96
CA VAL A 143 -18.46 -1.76 -14.93
C VAL A 143 -19.43 -2.54 -14.05
N ARG A 144 -20.57 -1.95 -13.65
CA ARG A 144 -21.63 -2.67 -12.91
C ARG A 144 -22.16 -3.86 -13.70
N ASN A 145 -22.39 -3.70 -15.00
CA ASN A 145 -22.85 -4.80 -15.85
C ASN A 145 -21.79 -5.89 -16.00
N LEU A 146 -20.52 -5.51 -16.21
CA LEU A 146 -19.40 -6.46 -16.24
C LEU A 146 -19.30 -7.27 -14.94
N SER A 147 -19.49 -6.63 -13.78
CA SER A 147 -19.44 -7.32 -12.48
C SER A 147 -20.58 -8.33 -12.27
N LYS A 148 -21.72 -8.15 -12.96
CA LYS A 148 -22.91 -9.02 -12.81
C LYS A 148 -22.94 -10.17 -13.81
N ASN A 149 -22.27 -10.04 -14.95
CA ASN A 149 -22.37 -11.03 -16.03
C ASN A 149 -21.67 -12.35 -15.65
N THR A 150 -22.42 -13.45 -15.77
CA THR A 150 -22.05 -14.80 -15.33
C THR A 150 -21.55 -15.65 -16.50
N ILE A 151 -20.57 -15.18 -17.27
CA ILE A 151 -19.93 -16.02 -18.29
C ILE A 151 -18.64 -16.59 -17.67
N SER A 152 -18.59 -17.92 -17.51
CA SER A 152 -17.51 -18.64 -16.84
C SER A 152 -16.13 -18.46 -17.50
N THR A 153 -16.08 -18.13 -18.79
CA THR A 153 -14.83 -17.91 -19.54
C THR A 153 -14.12 -16.60 -19.19
N GLU A 154 -14.76 -15.67 -18.47
CA GLU A 154 -14.22 -14.33 -18.17
C GLU A 154 -14.15 -14.04 -16.66
N ALA A 155 -13.98 -15.07 -15.82
CA ALA A 155 -13.93 -14.94 -14.35
C ALA A 155 -12.92 -13.87 -13.87
N SER A 156 -11.74 -13.80 -14.51
CA SER A 156 -10.70 -12.82 -14.15
C SER A 156 -11.07 -11.38 -14.54
N LEU A 157 -11.81 -11.18 -15.63
CA LEU A 157 -12.30 -9.85 -16.03
C LEU A 157 -13.39 -9.38 -15.06
N LYS A 158 -14.35 -10.26 -14.75
CA LYS A 158 -15.39 -10.01 -13.76
C LYS A 158 -14.78 -9.58 -12.43
N ARG A 159 -13.75 -10.29 -11.96
CA ARG A 159 -13.03 -9.94 -10.73
C ARG A 159 -12.39 -8.56 -10.78
N ALA A 160 -11.74 -8.19 -11.88
CA ALA A 160 -11.15 -6.87 -12.04
C ALA A 160 -12.24 -5.77 -11.99
N ALA A 161 -13.40 -6.01 -12.61
CA ALA A 161 -14.55 -5.11 -12.55
C ALA A 161 -15.15 -5.02 -11.12
N GLU A 162 -15.27 -6.14 -10.40
CA GLU A 162 -15.71 -6.17 -9.00
C GLU A 162 -14.76 -5.39 -8.09
N GLY A 163 -13.44 -5.51 -8.29
CA GLY A 163 -12.43 -4.79 -7.53
C GLY A 163 -12.54 -3.29 -7.72
N LEU A 164 -12.62 -2.84 -8.97
CA LEU A 164 -12.82 -1.42 -9.28
C LEU A 164 -14.14 -0.90 -8.71
N LEU A 165 -15.24 -1.65 -8.89
CA LEU A 165 -16.54 -1.24 -8.39
C LEU A 165 -16.57 -1.16 -6.85
N TRP A 166 -15.94 -2.11 -6.17
CA TRP A 166 -15.79 -2.08 -4.71
C TRP A 166 -15.09 -0.80 -4.26
N LYS A 167 -13.94 -0.47 -4.87
CA LYS A 167 -13.16 0.72 -4.55
C LYS A 167 -13.92 2.02 -4.82
N LEU A 168 -14.72 2.07 -5.90
CA LEU A 168 -15.44 3.28 -6.28
C LEU A 168 -16.76 3.49 -5.51
N GLU A 169 -17.48 2.44 -5.12
CA GLU A 169 -18.81 2.58 -4.51
C GLU A 169 -18.86 2.09 -3.07
N LYS A 170 -18.35 0.88 -2.83
CA LYS A 170 -18.68 0.10 -1.64
C LYS A 170 -17.71 0.34 -0.49
N GLU A 171 -16.45 0.65 -0.77
CA GLU A 171 -15.46 0.93 0.28
C GLU A 171 -15.89 2.11 1.14
N THR A 172 -16.36 3.20 0.54
CA THR A 172 -16.86 4.38 1.28
C THR A 172 -18.06 4.06 2.16
N GLU A 173 -18.98 3.22 1.68
CA GLU A 173 -20.16 2.79 2.44
C GLU A 173 -19.78 1.85 3.59
N ALA A 174 -18.85 0.92 3.33
CA ALA A 174 -18.40 -0.06 4.32
C ALA A 174 -17.54 0.59 5.41
N VAL A 175 -16.68 1.54 5.05
CA VAL A 175 -15.90 2.36 6.01
C VAL A 175 -16.82 3.18 6.91
N ALA A 176 -17.94 3.71 6.39
CA ALA A 176 -18.90 4.48 7.19
C ALA A 176 -19.70 3.64 8.21
N LYS A 177 -19.84 2.32 7.99
CA LYS A 177 -20.54 1.44 8.93
C LYS A 177 -19.67 1.17 10.17
N PRO A 178 -20.18 1.38 11.40
CA PRO A 178 -19.48 0.94 12.60
C PRO A 178 -19.32 -0.59 12.57
N THR A 179 -18.16 -1.10 12.96
CA THR A 179 -17.93 -2.55 13.08
C THR A 179 -18.88 -3.10 14.15
N SER A 180 -20.05 -3.60 13.77
CA SER A 180 -21.05 -4.10 14.71
C SER A 180 -20.81 -5.57 15.06
N THR A 181 -20.93 -5.85 16.36
CA THR A 181 -20.82 -7.12 17.12
C THR A 181 -19.42 -7.61 17.48
N ASN A 182 -19.20 -7.82 18.78
CA ASN A 182 -17.94 -8.20 19.44
C ASN A 182 -17.47 -9.65 19.15
N THR A 183 -18.11 -10.35 18.21
CA THR A 183 -17.82 -11.75 17.90
C THR A 183 -17.32 -11.87 16.47
N HIS A 184 -16.02 -11.63 16.27
CA HIS A 184 -15.37 -11.93 15.00
C HIS A 184 -15.45 -13.43 14.72
N GLN A 185 -15.84 -13.80 13.49
CA GLN A 185 -15.92 -15.19 13.04
C GLN A 185 -14.55 -15.86 12.99
N PHE A 186 -13.52 -15.09 12.67
CA PHE A 186 -12.14 -15.52 12.57
C PHE A 186 -11.27 -14.74 13.55
N ASP A 187 -10.25 -15.41 14.07
CA ASP A 187 -9.22 -14.75 14.86
C ASP A 187 -8.20 -14.10 13.93
N ILE A 188 -7.88 -14.75 12.81
CA ILE A 188 -6.79 -14.34 11.92
C ILE A 188 -7.22 -14.46 10.46
N MET A 189 -6.98 -13.42 9.67
CA MET A 189 -6.98 -13.49 8.21
C MET A 189 -5.53 -13.49 7.71
N ILE A 190 -5.20 -14.32 6.72
CA ILE A 190 -3.90 -14.31 6.05
C ILE A 190 -4.05 -13.71 4.65
N SER A 191 -3.54 -12.49 4.48
CA SER A 191 -3.46 -11.82 3.18
C SER A 191 -2.09 -12.07 2.55
N TYR A 192 -2.06 -12.74 1.40
CA TYR A 192 -0.83 -13.18 0.75
C TYR A 192 -0.93 -13.20 -0.78
N SER A 193 0.22 -13.13 -1.46
CA SER A 193 0.31 -13.34 -2.91
C SER A 193 0.45 -14.82 -3.24
N HIS A 194 -0.11 -15.27 -4.36
CA HIS A 194 -0.03 -16.67 -4.79
C HIS A 194 1.40 -17.20 -4.91
N SER A 195 2.39 -16.33 -5.18
CA SER A 195 3.82 -16.68 -5.21
C SER A 195 4.37 -17.19 -3.87
N ASP A 196 3.67 -16.91 -2.77
CA ASP A 196 4.06 -17.23 -1.39
C ASP A 196 3.12 -18.27 -0.76
N LYS A 197 2.33 -18.98 -1.58
CA LYS A 197 1.33 -19.97 -1.15
C LYS A 197 1.89 -21.01 -0.19
N GLN A 198 3.04 -21.60 -0.51
CA GLN A 198 3.59 -22.71 0.27
C GLN A 198 3.85 -22.32 1.73
N ILE A 199 4.52 -21.18 1.96
CA ILE A 199 4.83 -20.73 3.32
C ILE A 199 3.57 -20.26 4.06
N CYS A 200 2.67 -19.56 3.38
CA CYS A 200 1.42 -19.08 3.99
C CYS A 200 0.48 -20.23 4.37
N HIS A 201 0.44 -21.30 3.58
CA HIS A 201 -0.34 -22.51 3.90
C HIS A 201 0.25 -23.25 5.10
N ARG A 202 1.59 -23.32 5.21
CA ARG A 202 2.25 -23.86 6.40
C ARG A 202 1.97 -23.04 7.66
N ILE A 203 2.00 -21.70 7.57
CA ILE A 203 1.62 -20.80 8.68
C ILE A 203 0.17 -21.04 9.08
N HIS A 204 -0.76 -21.11 8.12
CA HIS A 204 -2.15 -21.41 8.38
C HIS A 204 -2.32 -22.75 9.11
N GLU A 205 -1.71 -23.82 8.62
CA GLU A 205 -1.82 -25.15 9.23
C GLU A 205 -1.34 -25.15 10.68
N GLN A 206 -0.25 -24.43 10.96
CA GLN A 206 0.26 -24.34 12.32
C GLN A 206 -0.65 -23.51 13.24
N LEU A 207 -1.20 -22.39 12.75
CA LEU A 207 -2.16 -21.59 13.52
C LEU A 207 -3.45 -22.37 13.83
N VAL A 208 -3.95 -23.17 12.88
CA VAL A 208 -5.13 -24.02 13.12
C VAL A 208 -4.83 -25.13 14.12
N LYS A 209 -3.63 -25.71 14.11
CA LYS A 209 -3.21 -26.68 15.14
C LYS A 209 -3.16 -26.06 16.53
N ASP A 210 -2.84 -24.77 16.61
CA ASP A 210 -2.86 -23.98 17.85
C ASP A 210 -4.25 -23.40 18.16
N GLU A 211 -5.31 -23.98 17.58
CA GLU A 211 -6.73 -23.70 17.83
C GLU A 211 -7.22 -22.30 17.42
N PHE A 212 -6.47 -21.55 16.61
CA PHE A 212 -6.96 -20.31 16.03
C PHE A 212 -7.96 -20.56 14.89
N ARG A 213 -9.02 -19.75 14.82
CA ARG A 213 -9.92 -19.71 13.65
C ARG A 213 -9.28 -18.84 12.57
N VAL A 214 -8.71 -19.47 11.54
CA VAL A 214 -7.95 -18.77 10.49
C VAL A 214 -8.72 -18.77 9.18
N TRP A 215 -8.82 -17.60 8.56
CA TRP A 215 -9.27 -17.44 7.18
C TRP A 215 -8.06 -17.27 6.25
N ILE A 216 -8.06 -18.01 5.14
CA ILE A 216 -7.10 -17.85 4.04
C ILE A 216 -7.79 -18.21 2.72
N ASP A 217 -7.52 -17.46 1.65
CA ASP A 217 -7.97 -17.86 0.32
C ASP A 217 -7.12 -19.04 -0.20
N ARG A 218 -7.67 -20.26 -0.18
CA ARG A 218 -7.01 -21.48 -0.70
C ARG A 218 -7.33 -21.79 -2.16
N GLU A 219 -8.48 -21.36 -2.65
CA GLU A 219 -9.11 -21.81 -3.91
C GLU A 219 -8.71 -20.95 -5.11
N GLN A 220 -7.53 -20.33 -5.06
CA GLN A 220 -7.00 -19.49 -6.14
C GLN A 220 -8.00 -18.41 -6.57
N MET A 221 -8.76 -17.83 -5.63
CA MET A 221 -9.63 -16.70 -5.93
C MET A 221 -10.65 -16.96 -7.07
N HIS A 222 -10.94 -18.23 -7.43
CA HIS A 222 -11.93 -18.57 -8.46
C HIS A 222 -13.38 -18.36 -7.97
N GLY A 223 -13.59 -18.29 -6.65
CA GLY A 223 -14.89 -18.04 -6.01
C GLY A 223 -14.91 -16.93 -4.97
N ALA A 224 -13.76 -16.50 -4.42
CA ALA A 224 -13.70 -15.42 -3.44
C ALA A 224 -13.80 -14.06 -4.15
N THR A 225 -15.02 -13.53 -4.22
CA THR A 225 -15.29 -12.17 -4.70
C THR A 225 -14.65 -11.13 -3.76
N MET A 226 -14.50 -9.90 -4.24
CA MET A 226 -14.05 -8.77 -3.41
C MET A 226 -14.93 -8.54 -2.18
N ILE A 227 -16.18 -8.99 -2.22
CA ILE A 227 -17.12 -8.94 -1.10
C ILE A 227 -16.69 -9.94 -0.01
N ALA A 228 -16.39 -11.19 -0.38
CA ALA A 228 -15.95 -12.21 0.59
C ALA A 228 -14.62 -11.82 1.27
N MET A 229 -13.74 -11.16 0.52
CA MET A 229 -12.50 -10.58 1.04
C MET A 229 -12.78 -9.47 2.08
N ALA A 230 -13.69 -8.54 1.76
CA ALA A 230 -14.08 -7.47 2.69
C ALA A 230 -14.74 -8.05 3.96
N GLU A 231 -15.62 -9.04 3.80
CA GLU A 231 -16.23 -9.77 4.91
C GLU A 231 -15.19 -10.49 5.78
N ALA A 232 -14.17 -11.11 5.17
CA ALA A 232 -13.09 -11.76 5.91
C ALA A 232 -12.28 -10.74 6.73
N ILE A 233 -11.95 -9.59 6.17
CA ILE A 233 -11.29 -8.48 6.88
C ILE A 233 -12.17 -7.98 8.03
N GLU A 234 -13.48 -7.86 7.80
CA GLU A 234 -14.41 -7.36 8.79
C GLU A 234 -14.61 -8.30 9.97
N ASN A 235 -14.65 -9.60 9.67
CA ASN A 235 -14.89 -10.68 10.61
C ASN A 235 -13.60 -11.28 11.18
N SER A 236 -12.45 -10.64 11.00
CA SER A 236 -11.17 -11.05 11.58
C SER A 236 -10.65 -10.06 12.62
N ASN A 237 -10.02 -10.58 13.68
CA ASN A 237 -9.35 -9.77 14.70
C ASN A 237 -8.01 -9.22 14.19
N ILE A 238 -7.20 -10.09 13.59
CA ILE A 238 -5.84 -9.83 13.15
C ILE A 238 -5.74 -10.12 11.66
N ILE A 239 -5.03 -9.26 10.92
CA ILE A 239 -4.72 -9.48 9.52
C ILE A 239 -3.21 -9.65 9.39
N LEU A 240 -2.76 -10.83 8.96
CA LEU A 240 -1.37 -11.06 8.60
C LEU A 240 -1.14 -10.54 7.18
N ILE A 241 -0.18 -9.62 7.04
CA ILE A 241 0.21 -9.04 5.75
C ILE A 241 1.49 -9.73 5.31
N CYS A 242 1.39 -10.71 4.41
CA CYS A 242 2.51 -11.52 3.94
C CYS A 242 3.27 -10.79 2.82
N MET A 243 4.23 -9.97 3.20
CA MET A 243 4.91 -9.03 2.32
C MET A 243 5.99 -9.69 1.45
N SER A 244 5.92 -9.40 0.15
CA SER A 244 6.86 -9.78 -0.91
C SER A 244 6.71 -8.82 -2.10
N ASP A 245 7.61 -8.87 -3.08
CA ASP A 245 7.48 -8.07 -4.31
C ASP A 245 6.16 -8.36 -5.04
N ALA A 246 5.79 -9.64 -5.13
CA ALA A 246 4.54 -10.06 -5.76
C ALA A 246 3.29 -9.64 -4.95
N TYR A 247 3.39 -9.52 -3.63
CA TYR A 247 2.33 -8.93 -2.81
C TYR A 247 2.18 -7.44 -3.10
N LYS A 248 3.30 -6.70 -3.13
CA LYS A 248 3.32 -5.27 -3.47
C LYS A 248 2.79 -4.99 -4.88
N GLN A 249 3.03 -5.89 -5.82
CA GLN A 249 2.61 -5.75 -7.22
C GLN A 249 1.15 -6.15 -7.48
N SER A 250 0.50 -6.80 -6.52
CA SER A 250 -0.89 -7.23 -6.67
C SER A 250 -1.84 -6.14 -6.22
N VAL A 251 -2.57 -5.56 -7.17
CA VAL A 251 -3.61 -4.55 -6.88
C VAL A 251 -4.73 -5.07 -5.97
N TYR A 252 -4.95 -6.40 -5.97
CA TYR A 252 -5.89 -7.05 -5.06
C TYR A 252 -5.34 -7.10 -3.63
N CYS A 253 -4.06 -7.47 -3.47
CA CYS A 253 -3.39 -7.42 -2.16
C CYS A 253 -3.30 -5.98 -1.63
N GLN A 254 -3.08 -5.01 -2.53
CA GLN A 254 -3.16 -3.59 -2.18
C GLN A 254 -4.55 -3.22 -1.66
N SER A 255 -5.61 -3.64 -2.34
CA SER A 255 -6.99 -3.42 -1.91
C SER A 255 -7.26 -4.02 -0.51
N GLU A 256 -6.83 -5.26 -0.26
CA GLU A 256 -6.94 -5.92 1.05
C GLU A 256 -6.24 -5.12 2.16
N ALA A 257 -4.97 -4.79 1.94
CA ALA A 257 -4.14 -4.11 2.92
C ALA A 257 -4.68 -2.71 3.23
N HIS A 258 -5.08 -1.95 2.20
CA HIS A 258 -5.69 -0.63 2.37
C HIS A 258 -7.02 -0.74 3.14
N TYR A 259 -7.89 -1.67 2.75
CA TYR A 259 -9.18 -1.81 3.41
C TYR A 259 -9.01 -2.19 4.89
N ALA A 260 -8.11 -3.14 5.19
CA ALA A 260 -7.78 -3.51 6.56
C ALA A 260 -7.19 -2.34 7.35
N PHE A 261 -6.34 -1.52 6.74
CA PHE A 261 -5.76 -0.33 7.34
C PHE A 261 -6.81 0.76 7.64
N GLU A 262 -7.70 1.05 6.68
CA GLU A 262 -8.80 2.03 6.84
C GLU A 262 -9.80 1.59 7.92
N ARG A 263 -10.08 0.29 8.01
CA ARG A 263 -10.89 -0.32 9.09
C ARG A 263 -10.15 -0.42 10.42
N ARG A 264 -8.92 0.10 10.52
CA ARG A 264 -8.07 0.07 11.72
C ARG A 264 -7.92 -1.33 12.30
N ARG A 265 -7.83 -2.34 11.43
CA ARG A 265 -7.59 -3.72 11.85
C ARG A 265 -6.20 -3.85 12.42
N GLN A 266 -6.02 -4.84 13.29
CA GLN A 266 -4.71 -5.15 13.82
C GLN A 266 -3.88 -5.86 12.73
N LEU A 267 -2.89 -5.16 12.20
CA LEU A 267 -2.03 -5.70 11.14
C LEU A 267 -0.73 -6.25 11.74
N ILE A 268 -0.34 -7.46 11.36
CA ILE A 268 0.98 -8.04 11.66
C ILE A 268 1.71 -8.28 10.32
N PRO A 269 2.72 -7.46 9.99
CA PRO A 269 3.47 -7.63 8.75
C PRO A 269 4.49 -8.78 8.86
N LEU A 270 4.52 -9.64 7.84
CA LEU A 270 5.42 -10.79 7.75
C LEU A 270 6.32 -10.63 6.52
N ILE A 271 7.62 -10.87 6.66
CA ILE A 271 8.55 -10.86 5.52
C ILE A 271 8.67 -12.28 4.96
N MET A 272 8.32 -12.47 3.68
CA MET A 272 8.29 -13.77 3.01
C MET A 272 9.44 -14.03 2.04
N LYS A 273 10.17 -12.98 1.64
CA LYS A 273 11.28 -13.06 0.68
C LYS A 273 12.56 -12.43 1.22
N SER A 274 13.70 -13.02 0.86
CA SER A 274 15.01 -12.51 1.28
C SER A 274 15.24 -11.12 0.72
N HIS A 275 15.88 -10.26 1.51
CA HIS A 275 16.22 -8.87 1.16
C HIS A 275 15.03 -7.97 0.81
N TYR A 276 13.79 -8.46 0.94
CA TYR A 276 12.61 -7.66 0.73
C TYR A 276 12.48 -6.58 1.81
N LYS A 277 12.18 -5.36 1.38
CA LYS A 277 11.89 -4.23 2.27
C LYS A 277 10.63 -3.54 1.74
N PRO A 278 9.59 -3.37 2.59
CA PRO A 278 8.39 -2.68 2.15
C PRO A 278 8.70 -1.20 1.91
N ASP A 279 8.21 -0.68 0.80
CA ASP A 279 8.34 0.71 0.33
C ASP A 279 7.02 1.17 -0.30
N GLY A 280 6.95 2.45 -0.71
CA GLY A 280 5.73 3.05 -1.28
C GLY A 280 4.51 2.85 -0.38
N TRP A 281 3.36 2.54 -0.99
CA TRP A 281 2.10 2.29 -0.28
C TRP A 281 2.21 1.22 0.83
N LEU A 282 2.95 0.13 0.59
CA LEU A 282 3.07 -0.96 1.55
C LEU A 282 3.98 -0.57 2.71
N GLY A 283 5.03 0.21 2.45
CA GLY A 283 5.89 0.81 3.48
C GLY A 283 5.10 1.71 4.43
N ILE A 284 4.14 2.49 3.92
CA ILE A 284 3.25 3.32 4.75
C ILE A 284 2.38 2.45 5.65
N ILE A 285 1.73 1.41 5.09
CA ILE A 285 0.88 0.49 5.87
C ILE A 285 1.69 -0.27 6.91
N ALA A 286 2.91 -0.71 6.58
CA ALA A 286 3.79 -1.46 7.47
C ALA A 286 4.53 -0.57 8.49
N SER A 287 4.53 0.76 8.32
CA SER A 287 5.26 1.67 9.18
C SER A 287 4.80 1.59 10.65
N GLY A 288 5.76 1.65 11.57
CA GLY A 288 5.54 1.60 13.01
C GLY A 288 5.13 0.23 13.57
N LYS A 289 5.20 -0.84 12.78
CA LYS A 289 4.83 -2.21 13.19
C LYS A 289 6.07 -3.09 13.28
N LEU A 290 6.05 -4.07 14.19
CA LEU A 290 7.09 -5.09 14.26
C LEU A 290 6.91 -6.10 13.13
N TYR A 291 8.00 -6.46 12.45
CA TYR A 291 7.99 -7.46 11.39
C TYR A 291 8.41 -8.82 11.92
N VAL A 292 7.68 -9.87 11.54
CA VAL A 292 8.12 -11.25 11.72
C VAL A 292 8.78 -11.70 10.42
N ASP A 293 10.06 -12.04 10.50
CA ASP A 293 10.87 -12.40 9.34
C ASP A 293 10.97 -13.93 9.22
N PHE A 294 10.22 -14.50 8.28
CA PHE A 294 10.19 -15.94 8.00
C PHE A 294 11.35 -16.40 7.09
N VAL A 295 12.24 -15.49 6.70
CA VAL A 295 13.38 -15.80 5.84
C VAL A 295 14.69 -15.80 6.60
N LYS A 296 14.87 -14.86 7.55
CA LYS A 296 16.07 -14.81 8.40
C LYS A 296 16.08 -15.86 9.49
N LEU A 297 14.90 -16.35 9.88
CA LEU A 297 14.73 -17.30 10.97
C LEU A 297 14.30 -18.65 10.40
N GLU A 298 14.64 -19.73 11.11
CA GLU A 298 13.98 -21.01 10.89
C GLU A 298 12.47 -20.86 11.16
N PHE A 299 11.67 -21.63 10.41
CA PHE A 299 10.22 -21.49 10.44
C PHE A 299 9.64 -21.54 11.86
N GLU A 300 10.08 -22.50 12.69
CA GLU A 300 9.57 -22.65 14.06
C GLU A 300 9.88 -21.42 14.92
N SER A 301 11.09 -20.86 14.80
CA SER A 301 11.49 -19.64 15.51
C SER A 301 10.72 -18.40 15.03
N ALA A 302 10.48 -18.28 13.72
CA ALA A 302 9.65 -17.22 13.17
C ALA A 302 8.19 -17.35 13.66
N TYR A 303 7.68 -18.57 13.68
CA TYR A 303 6.34 -18.90 14.11
C TYR A 303 6.12 -18.60 15.61
N ASP A 304 7.09 -18.92 16.47
CA ASP A 304 7.01 -18.55 17.89
C ASP A 304 6.96 -17.03 18.09
N ARG A 305 7.71 -16.26 17.31
CA ARG A 305 7.60 -14.79 17.31
C ARG A 305 6.24 -14.32 16.82
N LEU A 306 5.69 -14.94 15.77
CA LEU A 306 4.35 -14.64 15.29
C LEU A 306 3.29 -14.86 16.39
N LYS A 307 3.36 -15.97 17.12
CA LYS A 307 2.45 -16.23 18.26
C LYS A 307 2.56 -15.17 19.35
N VAL A 308 3.77 -14.74 19.67
CA VAL A 308 3.99 -13.67 20.65
C VAL A 308 3.27 -12.39 20.21
N GLU A 309 3.41 -11.99 18.94
CA GLU A 309 2.74 -10.81 18.40
C GLU A 309 1.21 -10.96 18.38
N ILE A 310 0.68 -12.13 17.98
CA ILE A 310 -0.76 -12.44 18.03
C ILE A 310 -1.31 -12.30 19.45
N ASN A 311 -0.62 -12.87 20.44
CA ASN A 311 -1.06 -12.83 21.83
C ASN A 311 -1.00 -11.42 22.43
N GLN A 312 0.01 -10.61 22.08
CA GLN A 312 0.07 -9.21 22.50
C GLN A 312 -1.11 -8.39 21.95
N CYS A 313 -1.56 -8.70 20.73
CA CYS A 313 -2.72 -8.05 20.12
C CYS A 313 -4.01 -8.37 20.88
N HIS A 314 -4.16 -9.60 21.36
CA HIS A 314 -5.31 -10.00 22.17
C HIS A 314 -5.32 -9.34 23.55
N GLN A 315 -4.17 -9.22 24.21
CA GLN A 315 -4.06 -8.61 25.54
C GLN A 315 -4.43 -7.12 25.53
N LYS A 316 -4.00 -6.37 24.49
CA LYS A 316 -4.34 -4.94 24.33
C LYS A 316 -5.85 -4.71 24.20
N LYS A 317 -6.60 -5.62 23.58
CA LYS A 317 -8.07 -5.54 23.48
C LYS A 317 -8.75 -5.74 24.84
N THR A 318 -8.28 -6.69 25.65
CA THR A 318 -8.87 -6.98 26.98
C THR A 318 -8.67 -5.82 27.96
N SER A 319 -7.56 -5.08 27.89
CA SER A 319 -7.30 -3.93 28.76
C SER A 319 -8.19 -2.71 28.47
N LEU A 320 -8.67 -2.56 27.24
CA LEU A 320 -9.52 -1.44 26.81
C LEU A 320 -11.01 -1.67 27.13
N SER A 321 -11.45 -2.92 27.26
CA SER A 321 -12.86 -3.28 27.53
C SER A 321 -13.23 -3.33 29.02
N THR A 322 -12.27 -3.16 29.94
CA THR A 322 -12.53 -3.25 31.41
C THR A 322 -12.85 -1.91 32.09
N ILE A 323 -12.91 -0.79 31.36
CA ILE A 323 -13.30 0.50 31.93
C ILE A 323 -14.82 0.66 31.78
N ILE A 324 -15.59 0.12 32.72
CA ILE A 324 -17.01 0.43 32.91
C ILE A 324 -17.08 1.80 33.61
N PRO A 325 -17.67 2.85 33.01
CA PRO A 325 -17.95 4.08 33.74
C PRO A 325 -19.10 3.81 34.72
N LYS A 326 -18.84 3.90 36.02
CA LYS A 326 -19.92 3.96 37.01
C LYS A 326 -20.72 5.24 36.80
N GLU A 327 -22.02 5.09 36.54
CA GLU A 327 -23.01 6.16 36.56
C GLU A 327 -22.92 6.96 37.88
N LYS A 328 -22.94 8.29 37.75
CA LYS A 328 -23.27 9.19 38.85
C LYS A 328 -24.48 10.02 38.43
N ASP A 329 -25.57 9.84 39.16
CA ASP A 329 -26.81 10.60 39.08
C ASP A 329 -26.58 12.10 39.41
N PRO A 330 -27.45 13.00 38.91
CA PRO A 330 -27.21 14.43 38.81
C PRO A 330 -27.70 15.20 40.05
N GLN A 331 -26.94 16.22 40.46
CA GLN A 331 -27.40 17.55 40.94
C GLN A 331 -26.37 18.19 41.89
N LYS A 332 -25.65 19.23 41.42
CA LYS A 332 -25.82 20.64 41.86
C LYS A 332 -24.64 21.54 41.45
N SER A 333 -25.06 22.70 40.93
CA SER A 333 -24.44 24.05 40.95
C SER A 333 -23.11 24.32 40.22
N SER A 334 -23.27 24.86 39.01
CA SER A 334 -22.76 26.16 38.50
C SER A 334 -21.59 26.85 39.25
N ALA A 335 -20.45 27.00 38.55
CA ALA A 335 -19.74 28.28 38.41
C ALA A 335 -18.76 28.21 37.21
N THR A 336 -18.87 29.22 36.35
CA THR A 336 -18.16 29.52 35.10
C THR A 336 -16.66 29.74 35.28
N ILE A 337 -15.78 29.10 34.49
CA ILE A 337 -14.48 29.66 34.06
C ILE A 337 -14.12 29.13 32.65
N ALA A 338 -13.79 30.07 31.74
CA ALA A 338 -13.36 29.83 30.36
C ALA A 338 -12.02 29.06 30.26
N PRO A 339 -11.70 28.38 29.13
CA PRO A 339 -10.48 27.61 29.00
C PRO A 339 -9.26 28.54 28.91
N SER A 340 -8.30 28.32 29.80
CA SER A 340 -7.00 28.99 29.83
C SER A 340 -6.12 28.45 28.71
N VAL A 341 -5.47 29.36 27.98
CA VAL A 341 -4.40 29.08 27.02
C VAL A 341 -3.17 28.63 27.80
N GLU A 342 -2.68 27.41 27.57
CA GLU A 342 -1.37 26.98 28.08
C GLU A 342 -0.25 27.75 27.36
N GLN A 343 0.38 28.65 28.10
CA GLN A 343 1.55 29.42 27.69
C GLN A 343 2.79 28.50 27.73
N TYR A 344 3.46 28.33 26.59
CA TYR A 344 4.78 27.72 26.54
C TYR A 344 5.84 28.75 26.96
N SER A 345 6.50 28.50 28.09
CA SER A 345 7.63 29.26 28.59
C SER A 345 8.77 29.28 27.57
N THR A 346 9.24 30.47 27.21
CA THR A 346 10.43 30.68 26.35
C THR A 346 11.71 30.32 27.12
N VAL A 347 12.12 29.05 27.01
CA VAL A 347 13.43 28.61 27.52
C VAL A 347 14.54 29.26 26.70
N LYS A 348 15.38 30.10 27.33
CA LYS A 348 16.59 30.65 26.68
C LYS A 348 17.54 29.50 26.33
N LEU A 349 17.81 29.31 25.05
CA LEU A 349 18.72 28.26 24.57
C LEU A 349 20.19 28.62 24.93
N PRO A 350 20.97 27.67 25.51
CA PRO A 350 22.40 27.88 25.74
C PRO A 350 23.18 28.13 24.44
N HIS A 351 24.25 28.93 24.49
CA HIS A 351 25.03 29.30 23.30
C HIS A 351 25.76 28.12 22.64
N CYS A 352 26.16 27.11 23.41
CA CYS A 352 26.86 25.94 22.90
C CYS A 352 25.90 24.75 22.79
N ILE A 353 25.75 24.20 21.58
CA ILE A 353 24.87 23.05 21.30
C ILE A 353 25.26 21.84 22.17
N ASN A 354 26.54 21.62 22.46
CA ASN A 354 27.01 20.54 23.34
C ASN A 354 26.39 20.56 24.76
N GLN A 355 25.90 21.70 25.23
CA GLN A 355 25.28 21.84 26.56
C GLN A 355 23.76 21.69 26.53
N TRP A 356 23.18 21.36 25.36
CA TRP A 356 21.74 21.23 25.21
C TRP A 356 21.24 19.93 25.83
N THR A 357 20.23 20.05 26.68
CA THR A 357 19.47 18.93 27.22
C THR A 357 18.38 18.53 26.22
N ASN A 358 17.69 17.42 26.48
CA ASN A 358 16.57 16.97 25.65
C ASN A 358 15.49 18.05 25.48
N ASP A 359 15.25 18.88 26.49
CA ASP A 359 14.22 19.93 26.43
C ASP A 359 14.70 21.18 25.66
N HIS A 360 16.01 21.45 25.65
CA HIS A 360 16.61 22.45 24.75
C HIS A 360 16.50 22.01 23.29
N VAL A 361 16.78 20.74 22.98
CA VAL A 361 16.63 20.18 21.63
C VAL A 361 15.17 20.22 21.17
N LYS A 362 14.21 19.86 22.04
CA LYS A 362 12.78 20.00 21.72
C LYS A 362 12.41 21.44 21.41
N SER A 363 12.82 22.39 22.26
CA SER A 363 12.52 23.82 22.07
C SER A 363 13.13 24.35 20.76
N PHE A 364 14.33 23.91 20.42
CA PHE A 364 14.96 24.23 19.13
C PHE A 364 14.16 23.66 17.93
N LEU A 365 13.74 22.40 17.98
CA LEU A 365 12.94 21.78 16.91
C LEU A 365 11.59 22.48 16.70
N VAL A 366 10.98 22.99 17.78
CA VAL A 366 9.79 23.84 17.69
C VAL A 366 10.13 25.18 17.02
N SER A 367 11.25 25.82 17.38
CA SER A 367 11.64 27.12 16.83
C SER A 367 11.92 27.10 15.31
N ILE A 368 12.39 25.95 14.78
CA ILE A 368 12.66 25.78 13.35
C ILE A 368 11.49 25.13 12.58
N GLY A 369 10.33 24.92 13.23
CA GLY A 369 9.13 24.39 12.58
C GLY A 369 9.17 22.89 12.24
N LEU A 370 10.11 22.12 12.78
CA LEU A 370 10.28 20.68 12.50
C LEU A 370 9.70 19.77 13.60
N LYS A 371 8.84 20.32 14.47
CA LYS A 371 8.23 19.60 15.60
C LYS A 371 7.49 18.34 15.14
N ASP A 372 6.72 18.38 14.07
CA ASP A 372 5.85 17.23 13.74
C ASP A 372 6.59 16.12 12.97
N THR A 373 7.70 16.45 12.30
CA THR A 373 8.45 15.50 11.46
C THR A 373 9.56 14.77 12.21
N LEU A 374 10.26 15.45 13.14
CA LEU A 374 11.46 14.92 13.79
C LEU A 374 11.31 14.69 15.30
N LEU A 375 10.22 15.13 15.93
CA LEU A 375 10.06 15.00 17.39
C LEU A 375 10.12 13.56 17.86
N MET A 376 9.56 12.59 17.12
CA MET A 376 9.59 11.17 17.51
C MET A 376 11.01 10.57 17.47
N LEU A 377 11.88 11.08 16.60
CA LEU A 377 13.28 10.63 16.48
C LEU A 377 14.18 11.33 17.50
N CYS A 378 13.92 12.62 17.76
CA CYS A 378 14.80 13.46 18.56
C CYS A 378 14.34 13.66 20.02
N ILE A 379 13.24 13.01 20.47
CA ILE A 379 12.63 13.25 21.80
C ILE A 379 13.56 12.95 22.99
N ARG A 380 14.59 12.11 22.75
CA ARG A 380 15.63 11.71 23.73
C ARG A 380 17.04 12.08 23.29
N MET A 381 17.17 13.02 22.36
CA MET A 381 18.48 13.50 21.90
C MET A 381 18.88 14.74 22.69
N ASP A 382 20.09 14.70 23.23
CA ASP A 382 20.80 15.87 23.72
C ASP A 382 21.59 16.52 22.58
N GLY A 383 22.23 17.65 22.85
CA GLY A 383 22.97 18.39 21.84
C GLY A 383 24.12 17.62 21.19
N HIS A 384 24.78 16.72 21.94
CA HIS A 384 25.86 15.88 21.39
C HIS A 384 25.32 14.91 20.33
N ARG A 385 24.19 14.26 20.61
CA ARG A 385 23.54 13.36 19.64
C ARG A 385 23.01 14.12 18.43
N LEU A 386 22.55 15.36 18.62
CA LEU A 386 22.07 16.21 17.53
C LEU A 386 23.21 16.57 16.56
N ILE A 387 24.40 16.86 17.07
CA ILE A 387 25.60 17.12 16.26
C ILE A 387 26.04 15.85 15.51
N HIS A 388 26.05 14.69 16.16
CA HIS A 388 26.39 13.43 15.50
C HIS A 388 25.42 13.12 14.35
N LEU A 389 24.12 13.33 14.55
CA LEU A 389 23.12 13.16 13.48
C LEU A 389 23.39 14.12 12.31
N TYR A 390 23.75 15.37 12.59
CA TYR A 390 24.15 16.33 11.56
C TYR A 390 25.40 15.87 10.79
N GLU A 391 26.44 15.39 11.48
CA GLU A 391 27.66 14.86 10.86
C GLU A 391 27.37 13.66 9.95
N MET A 392 26.51 12.73 10.39
CA MET A 392 26.06 11.60 9.56
C MET A 392 25.32 12.04 8.30
N CYS A 393 24.48 13.08 8.41
CA CYS A 393 23.78 13.65 7.26
C CYS A 393 24.73 14.36 6.29
N MET A 394 25.83 14.95 6.78
CA MET A 394 26.82 15.63 5.95
C MET A 394 27.79 14.66 5.27
N MET A 395 28.21 13.57 5.93
CA MET A 395 29.10 12.57 5.30
C MET A 395 28.45 11.83 4.12
N ASN A 396 27.12 11.65 4.13
CA ASN A 396 26.39 11.08 3.01
C ASN A 396 26.18 12.06 1.83
N ARG A 397 26.50 13.35 1.99
CA ARG A 397 26.46 14.33 0.90
C ARG A 397 27.75 14.40 0.09
N GLU A 398 28.89 14.03 0.66
CA GLU A 398 30.19 14.04 -0.04
C GLU A 398 30.44 12.77 -0.88
N SER A 399 29.55 11.77 -0.76
CA SER A 399 29.54 10.54 -1.57
C SER A 399 28.39 10.46 -2.58
N MET A 400 27.65 11.55 -2.79
CA MET A 400 26.72 11.77 -3.91
C MET A 400 27.29 12.85 -4.82
#